data_AF-A0A438IB60-F1
#
_entry.id   AF-A0A438IB60-F1
#
_cell.length_a   1.000
_cell.length_b   1.000
_cell.length_c   1.000
_cell.angle_alpha   90.00
_cell.angle_beta   90.00
_cell.angle_gamma   90.00
#
_symmetry.space_group_name_H-M   'P 1'
#
loop_
_entity.id
_entity.type
_entity.pdbx_description
1 polymer ?
#
loop_
_entity_poly.entity_id
_entity_poly.type
_entity_poly.pdbx_seq_one_letter_code
_entity_poly.pdbx_strand_id
1 'polypeptide(L)'
;MLEKDEDGYDLMLYLGRSIRLVYPVGPLIDRSDRTDDRIIKWLNDKPIGAVVFLCFGSRGALGVAQVQDIAHGLKRSGYNFL
;
A
#
# COMPACT_ATOMS: atom_id res chain seq x y z
N MET A 1 -25.30 -22.45 -40.86
CA MET A 1 -26.08 -22.12 -39.66
C MET A 1 -25.15 -22.09 -38.46
N LEU A 2 -24.36 -21.02 -38.39
CA LEU A 2 -23.65 -20.55 -37.20
C LEU A 2 -23.70 -19.04 -37.34
N GLU A 3 -24.88 -18.48 -37.04
CA GLU A 3 -25.07 -17.06 -36.81
C GLU A 3 -24.15 -16.70 -35.65
N LYS A 4 -23.14 -15.89 -35.95
CA LYS A 4 -22.24 -15.36 -34.93
C LYS A 4 -22.90 -14.09 -34.42
N ASP A 5 -23.17 -14.08 -33.12
CA ASP A 5 -23.72 -12.95 -32.38
C ASP A 5 -22.77 -11.74 -32.48
N GLU A 6 -23.03 -10.83 -33.44
CA GLU A 6 -22.38 -9.52 -33.55
C GLU A 6 -23.07 -8.45 -32.66
N ASP A 7 -24.19 -8.80 -32.03
CA ASP A 7 -25.09 -7.86 -31.34
C ASP A 7 -24.63 -7.45 -29.93
N GLY A 8 -23.66 -8.16 -29.34
CA GLY A 8 -23.23 -7.93 -27.96
C GLY A 8 -22.36 -6.68 -27.76
N TYR A 9 -21.55 -6.34 -28.75
CA TYR A 9 -20.65 -5.17 -28.70
C TYR A 9 -21.35 -3.88 -29.15
N ASP A 10 -22.27 -3.99 -30.10
CA ASP A 10 -23.04 -2.85 -30.62
C ASP A 10 -24.01 -2.28 -29.57
N LEU A 11 -24.63 -3.16 -28.76
CA LEU A 11 -25.50 -2.74 -27.65
C LEU A 11 -24.75 -1.92 -26.57
N MET A 12 -23.46 -2.19 -26.39
CA MET A 12 -22.61 -1.48 -25.44
C MET A 12 -22.30 -0.05 -25.88
N LEU A 13 -22.16 0.16 -27.18
CA LEU A 13 -21.99 1.49 -27.80
C LEU A 13 -23.32 2.26 -27.84
N TYR A 14 -24.43 1.59 -28.20
CA TYR A 14 -25.78 2.18 -28.27
C TYR A 14 -26.32 2.69 -26.92
N LEU A 15 -25.99 2.01 -25.81
CA LEU A 15 -26.42 2.43 -24.46
C LEU A 15 -25.64 3.64 -23.91
N GLY A 16 -24.77 4.28 -24.70
CA GLY A 16 -24.03 5.48 -24.32
C GLY A 16 -23.12 5.29 -23.10
N ARG A 17 -22.89 4.03 -22.71
CA ARG A 17 -21.98 3.69 -21.62
C ARG A 17 -20.57 3.78 -22.15
N SER A 18 -20.04 5.00 -22.18
CA SER A 18 -18.62 5.27 -22.37
C SER A 18 -17.84 4.63 -21.21
N ILE A 19 -17.48 3.35 -21.37
CA ILE A 19 -16.51 2.72 -20.48
C ILE A 19 -15.15 3.31 -20.85
N ARG A 20 -14.63 4.16 -19.96
CA ARG A 20 -13.26 4.65 -20.07
C ARG A 20 -12.31 3.49 -19.84
N LEU A 21 -11.37 3.28 -20.75
CA LEU A 21 -10.35 2.25 -20.61
C LEU A 21 -9.47 2.56 -19.39
N VAL A 22 -9.26 1.57 -18.53
CA VAL A 22 -8.41 1.68 -17.32
C VAL A 22 -7.12 0.92 -17.58
N TYR A 23 -5.98 1.58 -17.37
CA TYR A 23 -4.65 0.98 -17.50
C TYR A 23 -3.97 0.89 -16.12
N PRO A 24 -3.78 -0.31 -15.56
CA PRO A 24 -3.06 -0.48 -14.31
C PRO A 24 -1.55 -0.30 -14.54
N VAL A 25 -1.06 0.93 -14.43
CA VAL A 25 0.35 1.31 -14.63
C VAL A 25 1.21 1.20 -13.36
N GLY A 26 0.68 0.60 -12.29
CA GLY A 26 1.37 0.52 -11.01
C GLY A 26 2.46 -0.55 -10.96
N PRO A 27 3.39 -0.51 -9.98
CA PRO A 27 3.56 0.53 -8.97
C PRO A 27 4.44 1.69 -9.47
N LEU A 28 3.96 2.92 -9.27
CA LEU A 28 4.80 4.11 -9.43
C LEU A 28 5.55 4.33 -8.10
N ILE A 29 6.85 4.06 -8.12
CA ILE A 29 7.71 4.11 -6.94
C ILE A 29 8.52 5.40 -6.99
N ASP A 30 8.48 6.18 -5.92
CA ASP A 30 9.40 7.29 -5.73
C ASP A 30 10.82 6.76 -5.46
N ARG A 31 11.79 7.24 -6.24
CA ARG A 31 13.21 6.88 -6.12
C ARG A 31 14.04 7.99 -5.50
N SER A 32 13.40 9.04 -4.96
CA SER A 32 14.11 10.09 -4.24
C SER A 32 14.76 9.54 -2.98
N ASP A 33 16.04 9.85 -2.78
CA ASP A 33 16.79 9.40 -1.60
C ASP A 33 16.70 10.48 -0.52
N ARG A 34 15.70 10.37 0.34
CA ARG A 34 15.51 11.22 1.53
C ARG A 34 15.70 10.39 2.78
N THR A 35 16.90 9.82 2.93
CA THR A 35 17.24 8.96 4.05
C THR A 35 17.97 9.73 5.15
N ASP A 36 17.73 9.33 6.40
CA ASP A 36 18.52 9.77 7.56
C ASP A 36 19.56 8.69 7.84
N ASP A 37 20.84 9.02 7.68
CA ASP A 37 21.97 8.08 7.86
C ASP A 37 21.95 7.37 9.22
N ARG A 38 21.40 8.02 10.26
CA ARG A 38 21.31 7.42 11.60
C ARG A 38 20.33 6.25 11.62
N ILE A 39 19.21 6.39 10.91
CA ILE A 39 18.20 5.34 10.78
C ILE A 39 18.77 4.19 9.95
N ILE A 40 19.40 4.50 8.81
CA ILE A 40 20.01 3.48 7.94
C ILE A 40 21.10 2.71 8.69
N LYS A 41 21.97 3.39 9.43
CA LYS A 41 22.98 2.73 10.27
C LYS A 41 22.34 1.82 11.32
N TRP A 42 21.31 2.30 12.03
CA TRP A 42 20.62 1.48 13.04
C TRP A 42 19.95 0.24 12.44
N LEU A 43 19.39 0.34 11.23
CA LEU A 43 18.79 -0.78 10.48
C LEU A 43 19.86 -1.79 10.05
N ASN A 44 21.01 -1.33 9.55
CA ASN A 44 22.11 -2.18 9.11
C ASN A 44 22.69 -3.04 10.25
N ASP A 45 22.56 -2.58 11.49
CA ASP A 45 23.01 -3.33 12.68
C ASP A 45 22.04 -4.46 13.10
N LYS A 46 20.89 -4.62 12.43
CA LYS A 46 19.89 -5.65 12.75
C LYS A 46 19.98 -6.84 11.79
N PRO A 47 19.62 -8.06 12.24
CA PRO A 47 19.45 -9.19 11.33
C PRO A 47 18.40 -8.88 10.25
N ILE A 48 18.60 -9.45 9.06
CA ILE A 48 17.65 -9.31 7.95
C ILE A 48 16.27 -9.80 8.38
N GLY A 49 15.24 -8.97 8.17
CA GLY A 49 13.85 -9.30 8.51
C GLY A 49 13.50 -9.19 9.99
N ALA A 50 14.39 -8.66 10.84
CA ALA A 50 14.16 -8.56 12.29
C ALA A 50 13.55 -7.23 12.77
N VAL A 51 13.17 -6.33 11.84
CA VAL A 51 12.58 -5.02 12.15
C VAL A 51 11.18 -4.93 11.55
N VAL A 52 10.21 -4.51 12.38
CA VAL A 52 8.84 -4.20 11.95
C VAL A 52 8.72 -2.70 11.71
N PHE A 53 8.37 -2.29 10.49
CA PHE A 53 8.02 -0.90 10.22
C PHE A 53 6.55 -0.63 10.53
N LEU A 54 6.28 0.38 11.33
CA LEU A 54 4.94 0.79 11.75
C LEU A 54 4.64 2.20 11.24
N CYS A 55 3.68 2.31 10.31
CA CYS A 55 3.26 3.59 9.77
C CYS A 55 1.74 3.63 9.58
N PHE A 56 1.11 4.69 10.06
CA PHE A 56 -0.33 4.93 9.94
C PHE A 56 -0.70 5.88 8.80
N GLY A 57 0.23 6.08 7.86
CA GLY A 57 0.10 7.02 6.76
C GLY A 57 0.17 8.48 7.18
N SER A 58 0.10 9.38 6.21
CA SER A 58 0.21 10.83 6.43
C SER A 58 -0.92 11.43 7.27
N ARG A 59 -2.04 10.72 7.41
CA ARG A 59 -3.23 11.14 8.18
C ARG A 59 -3.50 10.22 9.36
N GLY A 60 -2.47 9.59 9.91
CA GLY A 60 -2.57 8.76 11.10
C GLY A 60 -3.26 9.52 12.24
N ALA A 61 -4.46 9.08 12.60
CA ALA A 61 -5.26 9.68 13.67
C ALA A 61 -5.64 8.58 14.65
N LEU A 62 -4.90 8.50 15.75
CA LEU A 62 -5.10 7.51 16.80
C LEU A 62 -5.42 8.22 18.11
N GLY A 63 -6.40 7.70 18.84
CA GLY A 63 -6.69 8.17 20.20
C GLY A 63 -5.59 7.77 21.18
N VAL A 64 -5.47 8.50 22.29
CA VAL A 64 -4.43 8.26 23.31
C VAL A 64 -4.43 6.82 23.82
N ALA A 65 -5.60 6.27 24.15
CA ALA A 65 -5.71 4.88 24.61
C ALA A 65 -5.19 3.88 23.57
N GLN A 66 -5.47 4.12 22.29
CA GLN A 66 -5.04 3.23 21.21
C GLN A 66 -3.52 3.28 21.02
N VAL A 67 -2.91 4.47 21.13
CA VAL A 67 -1.44 4.62 21.10
C VAL A 67 -0.80 3.90 22.29
N GLN A 68 -1.41 3.97 23.48
CA GLN A 68 -0.92 3.24 24.67
C GLN A 68 -0.97 1.73 24.45
N ASP A 69 -2.06 1.20 23.91
CA ASP A 69 -2.19 -0.24 23.62
C ASP A 69 -1.17 -0.71 22.59
N ILE A 70 -0.95 0.09 21.53
CA ILE A 70 0.10 -0.18 20.53
C ILE A 70 1.48 -0.20 21.19
N ALA A 71 1.81 0.79 22.02
CA ALA A 71 3.09 0.86 22.70
C ALA A 71 3.31 -0.35 23.64
N HIS A 72 2.29 -0.75 24.39
CA HIS A 72 2.34 -1.95 25.22
C HIS A 72 2.51 -3.22 24.37
N GLY A 73 1.81 -3.32 23.24
CA GLY A 73 1.94 -4.43 22.29
C GLY A 73 3.35 -4.55 21.73
N LEU A 74 3.92 -3.44 21.24
CA LEU A 74 5.28 -3.38 20.71
C LEU A 74 6.32 -3.76 21.77
N LYS A 75 6.19 -3.23 22.99
CA LYS A 75 7.09 -3.59 24.09
C LYS A 75 7.05 -5.08 24.42
N ARG A 76 5.85 -5.68 24.39
CA ARG A 76 5.65 -7.11 24.71
C ARG A 76 6.08 -8.04 23.57
N SER A 77 6.10 -7.57 22.32
CA SER A 77 6.43 -8.40 21.17
C SER A 77 7.91 -8.76 21.11
N GLY A 78 8.79 -7.93 21.71
CA GLY A 78 10.24 -8.13 21.71
C GLY A 78 10.91 -7.90 20.35
N TYR A 79 10.17 -7.46 19.34
CA TYR A 79 10.74 -7.12 18.03
C TYR A 79 11.37 -5.72 18.05
N ASN A 80 12.39 -5.52 17.23
CA ASN A 80 12.82 -4.18 16.86
C ASN A 80 11.72 -3.56 15.99
N PHE A 81 11.39 -2.30 16.22
CA PHE A 81 10.40 -1.59 15.42
C PHE A 81 10.88 -0.19 15.07
N LEU A 82 10.36 0.32 13.95
CA LEU A 82 10.58 1.68 13.46
C LEU A 82 9.25 2.33 13.10
#